data_AF-A0A0C2JYC7-F1
#
_entry.id   AF-A0A0C2JYC7-F1
#
_cell.length_a   1.000
_cell.length_b   1.000
_cell.length_c   1.000
_cell.angle_alpha   90.00
_cell.angle_beta   90.00
_cell.angle_gamma   90.00
#
_symmetry.space_group_name_H-M   'P 1'
#
loop_
_entity.id
_entity.type
_entity.pdbx_description
1 polymer ?
#
loop_
_entity_poly.entity_id
_entity_poly.type
_entity_poly.pdbx_seq_one_letter_code
_entity_poly.pdbx_strand_id
1 'polypeptide(L)'
;MSPINTGSIDENTAAIYAYIANTRIPDINIQMEAIKKMILFFSKKTFLDADRTFIEYFPNGVYEEFKRMSRGETNGDRYRQKKNLFFDVLTFIFRNGHLIHDTNAESFLYLFLEFIKIGNERVYDPRKLLKSIKNCMKYESKRIIFINENGMFNFYFYFHHVMAKSENIFWRIFKSIYKLDIIRRSSLIPVELARNVSQIMSKYSTTCDDKCLRILIGVLLMLCRLKLLKGIEMEVTQFYTITHSLYKKNGPRPNYDTYLNDLTKIWIEILKGLTYTLEINNIDQLMIFATIFATHLSNKLKIISQSGRRFEVTNRIKQRLYIIYLALAAYPIIEKNKKRLVCVVLKKLHFSLQDYIQKSSIEYFTIETQFLILQYYIKSHLSLSIELSVNDESVFKVFLEKIILYPSLKLHYSFIDSQILVNFINKSCSEETFRCNFIIRIEKFMRQLISALSDDLYINKVKEEQKLVFYEDLNINYLSMIDENLIKNVFSMCKSRTLDVYKFIACDNIQELTDYRTYRKLISLLVLSFRQSNYLCQGTAKYLLKFLDDDSGRSFLTLNDGNELQEIYTIQSSKIKNGPYSNSFEDFSPDL
;
A
#
# COMPACT_ATOMS: atom_id res chain seq x y z
N MET A 1 -28.82 -54.59 15.54
CA MET A 1 -27.82 -54.62 16.62
C MET A 1 -26.76 -55.65 16.23
N SER A 2 -25.58 -55.21 15.83
CA SER A 2 -24.46 -56.13 15.56
C SER A 2 -23.91 -56.65 16.90
N PRO A 3 -23.52 -57.94 17.00
CA PRO A 3 -23.00 -58.50 18.25
C PRO A 3 -21.78 -57.71 18.73
N ILE A 4 -21.83 -57.27 19.99
CA ILE A 4 -20.72 -56.59 20.67
C ILE A 4 -19.61 -57.62 20.85
N ASN A 5 -18.47 -57.40 20.19
CA ASN A 5 -17.32 -58.30 20.20
C ASN A 5 -16.60 -58.20 21.56
N THR A 6 -16.99 -59.06 22.51
CA THR A 6 -16.51 -59.06 23.90
C THR A 6 -15.02 -59.37 24.05
N GLY A 7 -14.39 -60.07 23.09
CA GLY A 7 -12.94 -60.32 23.10
C GLY A 7 -12.06 -59.07 23.00
N SER A 8 -12.62 -57.92 22.59
CA SER A 8 -11.84 -56.68 22.42
C SER A 8 -11.55 -55.92 23.72
N ILE A 9 -12.29 -56.18 24.81
CA ILE A 9 -12.17 -55.43 26.07
C ILE A 9 -10.98 -55.94 26.89
N ASP A 10 -10.78 -57.25 26.93
CA ASP A 10 -9.69 -57.87 27.69
C ASP A 10 -8.32 -57.52 27.09
N GLU A 11 -8.20 -57.51 25.77
CA GLU A 11 -6.96 -57.12 25.08
C GLU A 11 -6.58 -55.66 25.31
N ASN A 12 -7.56 -54.74 25.31
CA ASN A 12 -7.30 -53.32 25.57
C ASN A 12 -6.79 -53.11 27.00
N THR A 13 -7.40 -53.80 27.96
CA THR A 13 -7.04 -53.74 29.38
C THR A 13 -5.64 -54.32 29.60
N ALA A 14 -5.33 -55.46 29.00
CA ALA A 14 -4.01 -56.07 29.05
C ALA A 14 -2.92 -55.15 28.47
N ALA A 15 -3.19 -54.50 27.32
CA ALA A 15 -2.26 -53.54 26.71
C ALA A 15 -2.01 -52.32 27.61
N ILE A 16 -3.04 -51.81 28.29
CA ILE A 16 -2.93 -50.72 29.26
C ILE A 16 -2.07 -51.13 30.46
N TYR A 17 -2.33 -52.29 31.08
CA TYR A 17 -1.53 -52.77 32.22
C TYR A 17 -0.07 -52.99 31.83
N ALA A 18 0.19 -53.56 30.66
CA ALA A 18 1.53 -53.74 30.14
C ALA A 18 2.25 -52.39 29.92
N TYR A 19 1.55 -51.36 29.46
CA TYR A 19 2.11 -50.01 29.35
C TYR A 19 2.49 -49.46 30.73
N ILE A 20 1.56 -49.46 31.69
CA ILE A 20 1.79 -48.95 33.06
C ILE A 20 2.96 -49.67 33.75
N ALA A 21 3.03 -51.00 33.63
CA ALA A 21 4.10 -51.78 34.25
C ALA A 21 5.46 -51.42 33.67
N ASN A 22 5.57 -51.29 32.34
CA ASN A 22 6.84 -51.03 31.67
C ASN A 22 7.28 -49.57 31.75
N THR A 23 6.37 -48.60 31.92
CA THR A 23 6.77 -47.19 32.11
C THR A 23 7.37 -46.90 33.49
N ARG A 24 7.10 -47.77 34.48
CA ARG A 24 7.69 -47.68 35.83
C ARG A 24 9.11 -48.23 35.93
N ILE A 25 9.57 -48.98 34.93
CA ILE A 25 10.94 -49.52 34.91
C ILE A 25 11.92 -48.37 34.59
N PRO A 26 13.01 -48.16 35.36
CA PRO A 26 13.93 -47.01 35.16
C PRO A 26 14.68 -46.99 33.82
N ASP A 27 14.70 -48.10 33.08
CA ASP A 27 15.39 -48.19 31.78
C ASP A 27 14.63 -47.43 30.68
N ILE A 28 15.30 -46.44 30.09
CA ILE A 28 14.68 -45.57 29.09
C ILE A 28 14.30 -46.30 27.79
N ASN A 29 15.05 -47.34 27.39
CA ASN A 29 14.72 -48.10 26.19
C ASN A 29 13.45 -48.92 26.41
N ILE A 30 13.30 -49.53 27.58
CA ILE A 30 12.08 -50.25 27.97
C ILE A 30 10.88 -49.29 27.97
N GLN A 31 11.04 -48.10 28.54
CA GLN A 31 10.01 -47.06 28.52
C GLN A 31 9.63 -46.63 27.09
N MET A 32 10.62 -46.39 26.22
CA MET A 32 10.39 -46.03 24.82
C MET A 32 9.66 -47.13 24.04
N GLU A 33 10.01 -48.39 24.25
CA GLU A 33 9.32 -49.53 23.62
C GLU A 33 7.89 -49.68 24.14
N ALA A 34 7.64 -49.44 25.43
CA ALA A 34 6.30 -49.40 25.99
C ALA A 34 5.43 -48.33 25.31
N ILE A 35 5.95 -47.12 25.12
CA ILE A 35 5.28 -46.04 24.38
C ILE A 35 4.97 -46.47 22.94
N LYS A 36 5.94 -47.04 22.21
CA LYS A 36 5.72 -47.48 20.82
C LYS A 36 4.62 -48.54 20.71
N LYS A 37 4.63 -49.53 21.60
CA LYS A 37 3.61 -50.60 21.65
C LYS A 37 2.22 -50.02 21.93
N MET A 38 2.13 -49.11 22.90
CA MET A 38 0.88 -48.42 23.24
C MET A 38 0.34 -47.60 22.06
N ILE A 39 1.19 -46.79 21.41
CA ILE A 39 0.82 -46.03 20.21
C ILE A 39 0.37 -46.97 19.10
N LEU A 40 1.13 -48.02 18.80
CA LEU A 40 0.82 -48.96 17.73
C LEU A 40 -0.57 -49.58 17.94
N PHE A 41 -0.82 -50.09 19.14
CA PHE A 41 -2.05 -50.79 19.50
C PHE A 41 -3.29 -49.88 19.46
N PHE A 42 -3.18 -48.64 19.95
CA PHE A 42 -4.30 -47.70 20.07
C PHE A 42 -4.37 -46.63 18.96
N SER A 43 -3.43 -46.58 18.01
CA SER A 43 -3.37 -45.53 16.97
C SER A 43 -4.62 -45.45 16.10
N LYS A 44 -5.27 -46.60 15.86
CA LYS A 44 -6.50 -46.72 15.05
C LYS A 44 -7.77 -46.76 15.91
N LYS A 45 -7.64 -46.86 17.23
CA LYS A 45 -8.75 -46.97 18.18
C LYS A 45 -8.99 -45.62 18.88
N THR A 46 -10.23 -45.17 18.93
CA THR A 46 -10.65 -44.08 19.83
C THR A 46 -11.10 -44.69 21.15
N PHE A 47 -10.20 -44.70 22.14
CA PHE A 47 -10.46 -45.29 23.45
C PHE A 47 -10.00 -44.32 24.55
N LEU A 48 -10.98 -43.70 25.23
CA LEU A 48 -10.75 -42.59 26.15
C LEU A 48 -9.84 -42.98 27.31
N ASP A 49 -10.00 -44.17 27.87
CA ASP A 49 -9.21 -44.63 29.03
C ASP A 49 -7.75 -44.86 28.66
N ALA A 50 -7.47 -45.42 27.46
CA ALA A 50 -6.09 -45.51 26.97
C ALA A 50 -5.48 -44.12 26.74
N ASP A 51 -6.25 -43.15 26.24
CA ASP A 51 -5.74 -41.79 26.02
C ASP A 51 -5.37 -41.11 27.34
N ARG A 52 -6.23 -41.20 28.36
CA ARG A 52 -5.95 -40.67 29.70
C ARG A 52 -4.76 -41.37 30.34
N THR A 53 -4.77 -42.71 30.33
CA THR A 53 -3.69 -43.52 30.91
C THR A 53 -2.34 -43.23 30.25
N PHE A 54 -2.32 -43.04 28.92
CA PHE A 54 -1.10 -42.72 28.19
C PHE A 54 -0.44 -41.43 28.68
N ILE A 55 -1.22 -40.41 29.01
CA ILE A 55 -0.72 -39.14 29.53
C ILE A 55 -0.37 -39.23 31.02
N GLU A 56 -1.25 -39.85 31.82
CA GLU A 56 -1.09 -39.97 33.28
C GLU A 56 0.17 -40.76 33.66
N TYR A 57 0.46 -41.84 32.92
CA TYR A 57 1.60 -42.73 33.17
C TYR A 57 2.76 -42.52 32.19
N PHE A 58 2.82 -41.35 31.54
CA PHE A 58 3.92 -41.05 30.62
C PHE A 58 5.26 -41.02 31.39
N PRO A 59 6.28 -41.78 30.97
CA PRO A 59 7.50 -41.95 31.76
C PRO A 59 8.34 -40.67 31.80
N ASN A 60 8.62 -40.19 33.01
CA ASN A 60 9.40 -38.96 33.26
C ASN A 60 10.79 -38.98 32.60
N GLY A 61 11.45 -40.13 32.55
CA GLY A 61 12.77 -40.27 31.90
C GLY A 61 12.72 -39.94 30.40
N VAL A 62 11.72 -40.44 29.68
CA VAL A 62 11.53 -40.11 28.26
C VAL A 62 11.09 -38.66 28.08
N TYR A 63 10.24 -38.13 28.97
CA TYR A 63 9.81 -36.73 28.93
C TYR A 63 10.99 -35.75 29.09
N GLU A 64 11.86 -35.97 30.07
CA GLU A 64 13.05 -35.12 30.27
C GLU A 64 14.02 -35.24 29.09
N GLU A 65 14.15 -36.42 28.45
CA GLU A 65 14.91 -36.52 27.19
C GLU A 65 14.27 -35.69 26.06
N PHE A 66 12.94 -35.69 25.92
CA PHE A 66 12.27 -34.83 24.94
C PHE A 66 12.51 -33.35 25.18
N LYS A 67 12.56 -32.94 26.45
CA LYS A 67 12.86 -31.58 26.88
C LYS A 67 14.34 -31.19 26.69
N ARG A 68 15.27 -32.11 26.88
CA ARG A 68 16.69 -31.90 26.51
C ARG A 68 16.84 -31.72 25.00
N MET A 69 16.18 -32.58 24.22
CA MET A 69 16.17 -32.45 22.76
C MET A 69 15.53 -31.13 22.30
N SER A 70 14.45 -30.67 22.97
CA SER A 70 13.80 -29.38 22.67
C SER A 70 14.64 -28.16 23.04
N ARG A 71 15.76 -28.35 23.76
CA ARG A 71 16.76 -27.32 24.06
C ARG A 71 18.01 -27.40 23.17
N GLY A 72 18.04 -28.34 22.23
CA GLY A 72 19.09 -28.43 21.21
C GLY A 72 20.19 -29.43 21.54
N GLU A 73 20.03 -30.23 22.59
CA GLU A 73 20.98 -31.29 22.89
C GLU A 73 20.86 -32.43 21.86
N THR A 74 21.85 -32.55 20.97
CA THR A 74 21.89 -33.57 19.91
C THR A 74 22.84 -34.73 20.19
N ASN A 75 23.71 -34.62 21.20
CA ASN A 75 24.81 -35.57 21.46
C ASN A 75 24.36 -36.89 22.13
N GLY A 76 23.06 -37.15 22.20
CA GLY A 76 22.52 -38.35 22.82
C GLY A 76 22.50 -39.54 21.88
N ASP A 77 22.81 -40.73 22.42
CA ASP A 77 22.59 -41.99 21.72
C ASP A 77 21.15 -42.08 21.18
N ARG A 78 21.04 -42.57 19.95
CA ARG A 78 19.75 -42.80 19.26
C ARG A 78 18.87 -41.55 19.12
N TYR A 79 19.45 -40.34 19.06
CA TYR A 79 18.73 -39.08 18.88
C TYR A 79 17.62 -39.14 17.80
N ARG A 80 17.94 -39.70 16.62
CA ARG A 80 16.96 -39.86 15.53
C ARG A 80 15.76 -40.73 15.91
N GLN A 81 15.97 -41.80 16.67
CA GLN A 81 14.89 -42.67 17.14
C GLN A 81 14.01 -41.97 18.17
N LYS A 82 14.63 -41.25 19.13
CA LYS A 82 13.94 -40.43 20.12
C LYS A 82 13.10 -39.34 19.46
N LYS A 83 13.65 -38.65 18.46
CA LYS A 83 12.96 -37.65 17.64
C LYS A 83 11.75 -38.22 16.90
N ASN A 84 11.88 -39.37 16.24
CA ASN A 84 10.75 -40.01 15.57
C ASN A 84 9.66 -40.41 16.58
N LEU A 85 10.06 -40.98 17.72
CA LEU A 85 9.14 -41.32 18.79
C LEU A 85 8.42 -40.07 19.33
N PHE A 86 9.12 -38.95 19.49
CA PHE A 86 8.51 -37.70 19.94
C PHE A 86 7.39 -37.22 19.01
N PHE A 87 7.61 -37.26 17.70
CA PHE A 87 6.58 -36.92 16.74
C PHE A 87 5.42 -37.93 16.70
N ASP A 88 5.69 -39.21 16.92
CA ASP A 88 4.64 -40.23 17.04
C ASP A 88 3.80 -40.03 18.30
N VAL A 89 4.44 -39.68 19.43
CA VAL A 89 3.77 -39.31 20.69
C VAL A 89 2.84 -38.13 20.46
N LEU A 90 3.32 -37.04 19.87
CA LEU A 90 2.48 -35.86 19.55
C LEU A 90 1.34 -36.20 18.60
N THR A 91 1.63 -37.01 17.57
CA THR A 91 0.62 -37.46 16.62
C THR A 91 -0.45 -38.26 17.34
N PHE A 92 -0.08 -39.13 18.29
CA PHE A 92 -0.97 -39.97 19.06
C PHE A 92 -1.83 -39.17 20.05
N ILE A 93 -1.23 -38.26 20.83
CA ILE A 93 -1.92 -37.42 21.83
C ILE A 93 -3.04 -36.62 21.15
N PHE A 94 -2.75 -36.00 20.01
CA PHE A 94 -3.71 -35.15 19.29
C PHE A 94 -4.39 -35.86 18.11
N ARG A 95 -4.41 -37.21 18.07
CA ARG A 95 -5.10 -37.95 17.00
C ARG A 95 -6.62 -37.80 17.04
N ASN A 96 -7.15 -37.51 18.22
CA ASN A 96 -8.57 -37.30 18.49
C ASN A 96 -8.79 -36.07 19.39
N GLY A 97 -10.00 -35.89 19.91
CA GLY A 97 -10.38 -34.72 20.71
C GLY A 97 -10.26 -34.87 22.23
N HIS A 98 -9.89 -36.06 22.74
CA HIS A 98 -10.07 -36.42 24.14
C HIS A 98 -9.13 -35.67 25.10
N LEU A 99 -7.89 -35.45 24.68
CA LEU A 99 -6.83 -34.88 25.53
C LEU A 99 -6.62 -33.38 25.34
N ILE A 100 -7.51 -32.69 24.63
CA ILE A 100 -7.24 -31.29 24.27
C ILE A 100 -7.37 -30.33 25.46
N HIS A 101 -8.12 -30.71 26.48
CA HIS A 101 -8.21 -29.96 27.75
C HIS A 101 -7.20 -30.41 28.80
N ASP A 102 -6.42 -31.45 28.52
CA ASP A 102 -5.47 -32.00 29.47
C ASP A 102 -4.21 -31.10 29.54
N THR A 103 -3.83 -30.72 30.76
CA THR A 103 -2.68 -29.84 31.03
C THR A 103 -1.34 -30.53 30.76
N ASN A 104 -1.25 -31.83 30.98
CA ASN A 104 -0.04 -32.60 30.70
C ASN A 104 0.14 -32.76 29.19
N ALA A 105 -0.95 -33.02 28.45
CA ALA A 105 -0.94 -33.00 26.98
C ALA A 105 -0.53 -31.62 26.42
N GLU A 106 -0.91 -30.52 27.08
CA GLU A 106 -0.44 -29.17 26.75
C GLU A 106 1.07 -29.01 26.88
N SER A 107 1.69 -29.62 27.90
CA SER A 107 3.14 -29.56 28.07
C SER A 107 3.89 -30.17 26.88
N PHE A 108 3.38 -31.26 26.28
CA PHE A 108 3.95 -31.82 25.05
C PHE A 108 3.82 -30.87 23.86
N LEU A 109 2.74 -30.08 23.80
CA LEU A 109 2.60 -29.07 22.76
C LEU A 109 3.66 -27.97 22.91
N TYR A 110 3.97 -27.53 24.13
CA TYR A 110 5.05 -26.57 24.37
C TYR A 110 6.42 -27.15 23.98
N LEU A 111 6.73 -28.38 24.42
CA LEU A 111 7.97 -29.06 24.02
C LEU A 111 8.08 -29.19 22.49
N PHE A 112 6.96 -29.45 21.81
CA PHE A 112 6.94 -29.55 20.36
C PHE A 112 7.31 -28.24 19.69
N LEU A 113 6.70 -27.14 20.14
CA LEU A 113 6.90 -25.81 19.59
C LEU A 113 8.32 -25.30 19.85
N GLU A 114 8.91 -25.65 21.00
CA GLU A 114 10.31 -25.39 21.30
C GLU A 114 11.23 -26.23 20.39
N PHE A 115 10.95 -27.52 20.26
CA PHE A 115 11.75 -28.45 19.46
C PHE A 115 11.83 -28.06 17.97
N ILE A 116 10.73 -27.65 17.35
CA ILE A 116 10.72 -27.27 15.92
C ILE A 116 11.45 -25.95 15.63
N LYS A 117 11.85 -25.17 16.65
CA LYS A 117 12.70 -23.98 16.47
C LYS A 117 14.15 -24.36 16.22
N ILE A 118 14.60 -25.50 16.74
CA ILE A 118 15.96 -25.99 16.57
C ILE A 118 16.06 -26.61 15.19
N GLY A 119 16.56 -25.84 14.23
CA GLY A 119 16.66 -26.28 12.85
C GLY A 119 17.64 -27.43 12.72
N ASN A 120 17.16 -28.69 12.63
CA ASN A 120 17.97 -29.85 12.24
C ASN A 120 17.13 -31.06 11.75
N GLU A 121 17.57 -31.63 10.62
CA GLU A 121 17.31 -32.96 10.02
C GLU A 121 15.88 -33.47 9.70
N ARG A 122 15.76 -34.27 8.62
CA ARG A 122 14.59 -34.28 7.70
C ARG A 122 13.99 -35.68 7.42
N VAL A 123 13.44 -36.38 8.40
CA VAL A 123 12.98 -37.78 8.15
C VAL A 123 11.55 -38.10 8.60
N TYR A 124 10.78 -37.15 9.13
CA TYR A 124 9.40 -37.41 9.55
C TYR A 124 8.38 -36.94 8.50
N ASP A 125 7.32 -37.71 8.27
CA ASP A 125 6.23 -37.33 7.35
C ASP A 125 5.30 -36.29 8.02
N PRO A 126 5.32 -35.02 7.59
CA PRO A 126 4.54 -33.97 8.24
C PRO A 126 3.03 -34.16 8.08
N ARG A 127 2.53 -35.03 7.19
CA ARG A 127 1.09 -35.22 6.96
C ARG A 127 0.37 -35.74 8.20
N LYS A 128 0.96 -36.72 8.89
CA LYS A 128 0.40 -37.30 10.12
C LYS A 128 0.29 -36.23 11.20
N LEU A 129 1.38 -35.49 11.38
CA LEU A 129 1.48 -34.43 12.37
C LEU A 129 0.52 -33.28 12.07
N LEU A 130 0.38 -32.84 10.81
CA LEU A 130 -0.59 -31.83 10.40
C LEU A 130 -2.04 -32.26 10.69
N LYS A 131 -2.38 -33.54 10.53
CA LYS A 131 -3.72 -34.04 10.89
C LYS A 131 -3.97 -33.92 12.40
N SER A 132 -2.98 -34.25 13.22
CA SER A 132 -3.07 -34.11 14.67
C SER A 132 -3.08 -32.65 15.13
N ILE A 133 -2.27 -31.77 14.52
CA ILE A 133 -2.33 -30.33 14.72
C ILE A 133 -3.74 -29.82 14.36
N LYS A 134 -4.32 -30.22 13.23
CA LYS A 134 -5.68 -29.82 12.85
C LYS A 134 -6.71 -30.17 13.94
N ASN A 135 -6.59 -31.32 14.59
CA ASN A 135 -7.47 -31.70 15.69
C ASN A 135 -7.20 -30.87 16.95
N CYS A 136 -5.93 -30.70 17.33
CA CYS A 136 -5.52 -29.85 18.44
C CYS A 136 -6.07 -28.42 18.28
N MET A 137 -6.03 -27.87 17.06
CA MET A 137 -6.48 -26.52 16.74
C MET A 137 -8.01 -26.37 16.66
N LYS A 138 -8.81 -27.41 16.98
CA LYS A 138 -10.25 -27.21 17.17
C LYS A 138 -10.55 -26.31 18.37
N TYR A 139 -9.61 -26.21 19.30
CA TYR A 139 -9.73 -25.41 20.52
C TYR A 139 -8.91 -24.12 20.42
N GLU A 140 -9.51 -23.01 20.82
CA GLU A 140 -8.91 -21.68 20.62
C GLU A 140 -7.67 -21.44 21.48
N SER A 141 -7.62 -21.94 22.72
CA SER A 141 -6.43 -21.82 23.58
C SER A 141 -5.19 -22.39 22.91
N LYS A 142 -5.31 -23.53 22.23
CA LYS A 142 -4.18 -24.14 21.51
C LYS A 142 -3.77 -23.35 20.27
N ARG A 143 -4.72 -22.68 19.59
CA ARG A 143 -4.38 -21.75 18.49
C ARG A 143 -3.55 -20.57 19.00
N ILE A 144 -3.91 -20.02 20.17
CA ILE A 144 -3.20 -18.92 20.80
C ILE A 144 -1.75 -19.32 21.09
N ILE A 145 -1.52 -20.51 21.64
CA ILE A 145 -0.15 -21.04 21.89
C ILE A 145 0.64 -21.10 20.57
N PHE A 146 0.06 -21.65 19.50
CA PHE A 146 0.72 -21.69 18.18
C PHE A 146 1.03 -20.29 17.61
N ILE A 147 0.20 -19.29 17.89
CA ILE A 147 0.44 -17.92 17.41
C ILE A 147 1.56 -17.25 18.22
N ASN A 148 1.51 -17.34 19.56
CA ASN A 148 2.53 -16.77 20.44
C ASN A 148 3.91 -17.41 20.21
N GLU A 149 3.97 -18.71 19.90
CA GLU A 149 5.23 -19.43 19.67
C GLU A 149 5.72 -19.44 18.21
N ASN A 150 5.07 -18.66 17.32
CA ASN A 150 5.32 -18.68 15.87
C ASN A 150 5.26 -20.10 15.26
N GLY A 151 4.42 -20.97 15.82
CA GLY A 151 4.48 -22.42 15.63
C GLY A 151 4.38 -22.84 14.16
N MET A 152 3.50 -22.22 13.39
CA MET A 152 3.33 -22.58 11.97
C MET A 152 4.49 -22.12 11.07
N PHE A 153 5.16 -21.02 11.41
CA PHE A 153 6.37 -20.58 10.71
C PHE A 153 7.50 -21.57 10.98
N ASN A 154 7.77 -21.86 12.26
CA ASN A 154 8.80 -22.80 12.66
C ASN A 154 8.52 -24.20 12.07
N PHE A 155 7.26 -24.64 12.09
CA PHE A 155 6.83 -25.89 11.46
C PHE A 155 7.18 -25.94 9.97
N TYR A 156 6.85 -24.88 9.23
CA TYR A 156 7.10 -24.83 7.79
C TYR A 156 8.59 -24.98 7.47
N PHE A 157 9.44 -24.22 8.16
CA PHE A 157 10.88 -24.24 7.92
C PHE A 157 11.56 -25.50 8.43
N TYR A 158 11.08 -26.07 9.54
CA TYR A 158 11.55 -27.35 10.04
C TYR A 158 11.31 -28.48 9.02
N PHE A 159 10.14 -28.50 8.39
CA PHE A 159 9.76 -29.54 7.43
C PHE A 159 9.98 -29.19 5.95
N HIS A 160 10.58 -28.05 5.63
CA HIS A 160 10.56 -27.42 4.30
C HIS A 160 10.77 -28.40 3.12
N HIS A 161 11.76 -29.28 3.22
CA HIS A 161 12.12 -30.25 2.16
C HIS A 161 11.07 -31.34 1.90
N VAL A 162 10.27 -31.68 2.90
CA VAL A 162 9.20 -32.70 2.79
C VAL A 162 7.80 -32.07 2.71
N MET A 163 7.69 -30.74 2.79
CA MET A 163 6.41 -30.03 2.76
C MET A 163 5.71 -30.02 1.40
N ALA A 164 6.42 -30.29 0.30
CA ALA A 164 5.82 -30.26 -1.04
C ALA A 164 4.56 -31.15 -1.16
N LYS A 165 4.57 -32.34 -0.54
CA LYS A 165 3.42 -33.28 -0.54
C LYS A 165 2.27 -32.86 0.39
N SER A 166 2.51 -31.89 1.26
CA SER A 166 1.61 -31.51 2.36
C SER A 166 1.19 -30.05 2.31
N GLU A 167 1.60 -29.33 1.27
CA GLU A 167 1.51 -27.88 1.20
C GLU A 167 0.05 -27.40 1.32
N ASN A 168 -0.87 -28.03 0.58
CA ASN A 168 -2.29 -27.66 0.64
C ASN A 168 -2.90 -27.89 2.04
N ILE A 169 -2.49 -28.96 2.72
CA ILE A 169 -2.94 -29.26 4.07
C ILE A 169 -2.42 -28.21 5.05
N PHE A 170 -1.14 -27.87 4.93
CA PHE A 170 -0.48 -26.84 5.72
C PHE A 170 -1.18 -25.49 5.59
N TRP A 171 -1.40 -24.99 4.38
CA TRP A 171 -2.02 -23.67 4.19
C TRP A 171 -3.46 -23.61 4.71
N ARG A 172 -4.21 -24.71 4.63
CA ARG A 172 -5.55 -24.80 5.21
C ARG A 172 -5.52 -24.70 6.74
N ILE A 173 -4.56 -25.37 7.39
CA ILE A 173 -4.38 -25.31 8.84
C ILE A 173 -3.87 -23.93 9.26
N PHE A 174 -2.86 -23.39 8.57
CA PHE A 174 -2.34 -22.05 8.79
C PHE A 174 -3.46 -21.02 8.74
N LYS A 175 -4.28 -21.00 7.68
CA LYS A 175 -5.42 -20.08 7.58
C LYS A 175 -6.42 -20.26 8.72
N SER A 176 -6.66 -21.49 9.17
CA SER A 176 -7.57 -21.77 10.29
C SER A 176 -7.04 -21.25 11.63
N ILE A 177 -5.74 -21.38 11.90
CA ILE A 177 -5.11 -20.89 13.14
C ILE A 177 -5.16 -19.36 13.18
N TYR A 178 -4.76 -18.72 12.09
CA TYR A 178 -4.67 -17.26 11.98
C TYR A 178 -6.03 -16.56 11.77
N LYS A 179 -7.13 -17.33 11.69
CA LYS A 179 -8.52 -16.85 11.74
C LYS A 179 -9.06 -16.81 13.18
N LEU A 180 -8.25 -16.39 14.15
CA LEU A 180 -8.62 -16.20 15.56
C LEU A 180 -9.76 -15.18 15.76
N ASP A 181 -10.68 -15.39 16.70
CA ASP A 181 -11.73 -14.43 17.02
C ASP A 181 -11.17 -13.14 17.67
N ILE A 182 -11.80 -11.99 17.42
CA ILE A 182 -11.43 -10.72 18.04
C ILE A 182 -11.57 -10.74 19.57
N ILE A 183 -12.50 -11.54 20.10
CA ILE A 183 -12.72 -11.71 21.55
C ILE A 183 -11.47 -12.29 22.23
N ARG A 184 -10.66 -13.08 21.51
CA ARG A 184 -9.45 -13.73 22.03
C ARG A 184 -8.18 -12.90 21.91
N ARG A 185 -8.28 -11.65 21.45
CA ARG A 185 -7.10 -10.79 21.24
C ARG A 185 -6.26 -10.58 22.50
N SER A 186 -6.88 -10.56 23.68
CA SER A 186 -6.20 -10.31 24.96
C SER A 186 -5.30 -11.47 25.42
N SER A 187 -5.48 -12.67 24.83
CA SER A 187 -4.64 -13.83 25.12
C SER A 187 -3.36 -13.86 24.27
N LEU A 188 -3.22 -12.95 23.30
CA LEU A 188 -2.01 -12.80 22.52
C LEU A 188 -1.02 -11.89 23.24
N ILE A 189 0.26 -12.26 23.21
CA ILE A 189 1.32 -11.56 23.93
C ILE A 189 2.03 -10.62 22.95
N PRO A 190 1.88 -9.28 23.06
CA PRO A 190 2.40 -8.34 22.05
C PRO A 190 3.91 -8.43 21.81
N VAL A 191 4.70 -8.63 22.87
CA VAL A 191 6.16 -8.79 22.79
C VAL A 191 6.53 -10.02 21.96
N GLU A 192 5.82 -11.13 22.15
CA GLU A 192 6.03 -12.35 21.36
C GLU A 192 5.62 -12.17 19.90
N LEU A 193 4.51 -11.48 19.65
CA LEU A 193 4.08 -11.16 18.29
C LEU A 193 5.10 -10.29 17.54
N ALA A 194 5.67 -9.28 18.21
CA ALA A 194 6.73 -8.43 17.66
C ALA A 194 7.97 -9.25 17.29
N ARG A 195 8.42 -10.13 18.19
CA ARG A 195 9.53 -11.06 17.97
C ARG A 195 9.26 -11.99 16.78
N ASN A 196 8.06 -12.55 16.71
CA ASN A 196 7.65 -13.47 15.65
C ASN A 196 7.62 -12.80 14.29
N VAL A 197 7.06 -11.59 14.21
CA VAL A 197 7.05 -10.79 12.97
C VAL A 197 8.48 -10.49 12.52
N SER A 198 9.35 -10.03 13.43
CA SER A 198 10.75 -9.72 13.14
C SER A 198 11.55 -10.94 12.66
N GLN A 199 11.30 -12.11 13.26
CA GLN A 199 11.88 -13.38 12.83
C GLN A 199 11.48 -13.73 11.38
N ILE A 200 10.19 -13.60 11.05
CA ILE A 200 9.69 -13.89 9.69
C ILE A 200 10.25 -12.88 8.68
N MET A 201 10.28 -11.59 9.02
CA MET A 201 10.84 -10.55 8.14
C MET A 201 12.33 -10.78 7.87
N SER A 202 13.11 -11.07 8.91
CA SER A 202 14.54 -11.37 8.78
C SER A 202 14.79 -12.62 7.93
N LYS A 203 13.97 -13.66 8.10
CA LYS A 203 14.05 -14.87 7.26
C LYS A 203 13.72 -14.59 5.80
N TYR A 204 12.71 -13.75 5.52
CA TYR A 204 12.40 -13.36 4.15
C TYR A 204 13.52 -12.51 3.54
N SER A 205 14.04 -11.52 4.26
CA SER A 205 15.10 -10.63 3.79
C SER A 205 16.36 -11.40 3.38
N THR A 206 16.69 -12.47 4.11
CA THR A 206 17.85 -13.33 3.82
C THR A 206 17.59 -14.34 2.69
N THR A 207 16.42 -14.97 2.67
CA THR A 207 16.15 -16.11 1.74
C THR A 207 15.39 -15.74 0.50
N CYS A 208 14.68 -14.60 0.51
CA CYS A 208 13.77 -14.18 -0.54
C CYS A 208 12.65 -15.20 -0.86
N ASP A 209 12.31 -16.10 0.07
CA ASP A 209 11.33 -17.18 -0.11
C ASP A 209 9.88 -16.67 -0.11
N ASP A 210 9.16 -16.86 -1.22
CA ASP A 210 7.75 -16.49 -1.39
C ASP A 210 6.82 -17.14 -0.35
N LYS A 211 7.18 -18.31 0.18
CA LYS A 211 6.41 -19.01 1.22
C LYS A 211 6.56 -18.31 2.57
N CYS A 212 7.76 -17.80 2.86
CA CYS A 212 8.02 -16.94 4.01
C CYS A 212 7.18 -15.66 3.94
N LEU A 213 7.14 -15.02 2.77
CA LEU A 213 6.31 -13.83 2.54
C LEU A 213 4.82 -14.11 2.76
N ARG A 214 4.33 -15.26 2.26
CA ARG A 214 2.93 -15.65 2.45
C ARG A 214 2.59 -15.85 3.94
N ILE A 215 3.52 -16.41 4.72
CA ILE A 215 3.37 -16.53 6.18
C ILE A 215 3.34 -15.13 6.81
N LEU A 216 4.29 -14.25 6.47
CA LEU A 216 4.37 -12.87 6.98
C LEU A 216 3.07 -12.12 6.76
N ILE A 217 2.57 -12.12 5.52
CA ILE A 217 1.31 -11.45 5.16
C ILE A 217 0.14 -12.05 5.95
N GLY A 218 0.08 -13.38 6.10
CA GLY A 218 -0.95 -14.04 6.90
C GLY A 218 -0.95 -13.61 8.38
N VAL A 219 0.24 -13.51 8.98
CA VAL A 219 0.41 -13.04 10.37
C VAL A 219 0.00 -11.57 10.49
N LEU A 220 0.49 -10.70 9.61
CA LEU A 220 0.18 -9.27 9.63
C LEU A 220 -1.30 -8.97 9.38
N LEU A 221 -1.97 -9.72 8.48
CA LEU A 221 -3.42 -9.61 8.28
C LEU A 221 -4.21 -10.02 9.53
N MET A 222 -3.76 -11.07 10.24
CA MET A 222 -4.35 -11.48 11.50
C MET A 222 -4.21 -10.37 12.55
N LEU A 223 -3.03 -9.74 12.66
CA LEU A 223 -2.79 -8.59 13.54
C LEU A 223 -3.64 -7.36 13.17
N CYS A 224 -3.80 -7.07 11.88
CA CYS A 224 -4.68 -6.00 11.39
C CYS A 224 -6.13 -6.24 11.83
N ARG A 225 -6.63 -7.46 11.59
CA ARG A 225 -8.01 -7.84 11.95
C ARG A 225 -8.27 -7.77 13.45
N LEU A 226 -7.28 -8.14 14.27
CA LEU A 226 -7.37 -8.08 15.74
C LEU A 226 -7.07 -6.69 16.32
N LYS A 227 -6.74 -5.71 15.47
CA LYS A 227 -6.30 -4.35 15.85
C LYS A 227 -5.08 -4.33 16.79
N LEU A 228 -4.19 -5.32 16.64
CA LEU A 228 -3.00 -5.47 17.48
C LEU A 228 -1.75 -4.85 16.86
N LEU A 229 -1.78 -4.47 15.58
CA LEU A 229 -0.60 -3.93 14.89
C LEU A 229 -0.03 -2.66 15.54
N LYS A 230 -0.88 -1.87 16.21
CA LYS A 230 -0.47 -0.67 16.95
C LYS A 230 0.22 -0.97 18.28
N GLY A 231 -0.01 -2.16 18.83
CA GLY A 231 0.52 -2.57 20.14
C GLY A 231 1.78 -3.42 20.06
N ILE A 232 2.28 -3.69 18.84
CA ILE A 232 3.54 -4.39 18.63
C ILE A 232 4.56 -3.42 18.03
N GLU A 233 5.81 -3.57 18.43
CA GLU A 233 6.94 -2.90 17.81
C GLU A 233 7.34 -3.66 16.54
N MET A 234 7.41 -2.94 15.42
CA MET A 234 7.72 -3.54 14.12
C MET A 234 8.68 -2.63 13.36
N GLU A 235 9.73 -3.22 12.79
CA GLU A 235 10.69 -2.51 11.95
C GLU A 235 10.08 -2.14 10.59
N VAL A 236 9.42 -0.98 10.52
CA VAL A 236 8.71 -0.51 9.32
C VAL A 236 9.64 -0.36 8.11
N THR A 237 10.90 0.04 8.32
CA THR A 237 11.92 0.15 7.27
C THR A 237 12.25 -1.21 6.64
N GLN A 238 12.35 -2.26 7.45
CA GLN A 238 12.53 -3.62 6.95
C GLN A 238 11.29 -4.06 6.16
N PHE A 239 10.09 -3.81 6.68
CA PHE A 239 8.84 -4.13 5.97
C PHE A 239 8.70 -3.36 4.63
N TYR A 240 9.16 -2.11 4.58
CA TYR A 240 9.28 -1.35 3.35
C TYR A 240 10.24 -2.02 2.37
N THR A 241 11.43 -2.42 2.81
CA THR A 241 12.41 -3.15 1.98
C THR A 241 11.82 -4.44 1.40
N ILE A 242 11.08 -5.20 2.21
CA ILE A 242 10.35 -6.41 1.77
C ILE A 242 9.33 -6.05 0.68
N THR A 243 8.51 -5.03 0.94
CA THR A 243 7.51 -4.53 -0.02
C THR A 243 8.16 -4.11 -1.33
N HIS A 244 9.21 -3.28 -1.28
CA HIS A 244 9.95 -2.82 -2.44
C HIS A 244 10.58 -3.99 -3.24
N SER A 245 11.12 -5.00 -2.56
CA SER A 245 11.64 -6.20 -3.24
C SER A 245 10.56 -6.97 -4.00
N LEU A 246 9.33 -7.00 -3.47
CA LEU A 246 8.18 -7.62 -4.13
C LEU A 246 7.81 -6.87 -5.40
N TYR A 247 7.84 -5.54 -5.36
CA TYR A 247 7.57 -4.70 -6.53
C TYR A 247 8.63 -4.88 -7.62
N LYS A 248 9.91 -5.01 -7.24
CA LYS A 248 11.01 -5.23 -8.19
C LYS A 248 10.98 -6.61 -8.86
N LYS A 249 10.66 -7.67 -8.11
CA LYS A 249 10.72 -9.07 -8.59
C LYS A 249 9.58 -9.47 -9.52
N ASN A 250 8.45 -8.77 -9.47
CA ASN A 250 7.23 -9.25 -10.11
C ASN A 250 7.01 -8.61 -11.48
N GLY A 251 7.36 -9.36 -12.52
CA GLY A 251 6.52 -9.41 -13.71
C GLY A 251 5.10 -9.90 -13.37
N PRO A 252 4.15 -9.85 -14.32
CA PRO A 252 2.76 -10.27 -14.08
C PRO A 252 2.70 -11.76 -13.67
N ARG A 253 2.61 -12.03 -12.36
CA ARG A 253 2.38 -13.36 -11.79
C ARG A 253 0.89 -13.53 -11.45
N PRO A 254 0.29 -14.71 -11.62
CA PRO A 254 -1.15 -14.92 -11.43
C PRO A 254 -1.67 -14.61 -10.00
N ASN A 255 -0.80 -14.62 -8.99
CA ASN A 255 -1.19 -14.34 -7.60
C ASN A 255 -0.81 -12.93 -7.12
N TYR A 256 -0.21 -12.11 -7.98
CA TYR A 256 0.34 -10.81 -7.60
C TYR A 256 -0.72 -9.87 -7.02
N ASP A 257 -1.88 -9.79 -7.68
CA ASP A 257 -3.00 -8.94 -7.26
C ASP A 257 -3.49 -9.26 -5.85
N THR A 258 -3.48 -10.54 -5.47
CA THR A 258 -3.91 -10.96 -4.13
C THR A 258 -2.95 -10.46 -3.07
N TYR A 259 -1.63 -10.63 -3.28
CA TYR A 259 -0.61 -10.12 -2.37
C TYR A 259 -0.65 -8.59 -2.28
N LEU A 260 -0.80 -7.90 -3.40
CA LEU A 260 -0.88 -6.45 -3.45
C LEU A 260 -2.07 -5.93 -2.63
N ASN A 261 -3.23 -6.56 -2.78
CA ASN A 261 -4.42 -6.21 -2.01
C ASN A 261 -4.23 -6.41 -0.50
N ASP A 262 -3.54 -7.48 -0.10
CA ASP A 262 -3.31 -7.78 1.30
C ASP A 262 -2.23 -6.88 1.92
N LEU A 263 -1.12 -6.65 1.22
CA LEU A 263 -0.11 -5.67 1.60
C LEU A 263 -0.71 -4.27 1.74
N THR A 264 -1.61 -3.92 0.83
CA THR A 264 -2.30 -2.63 0.89
C THR A 264 -3.12 -2.48 2.17
N LYS A 265 -3.82 -3.52 2.62
CA LYS A 265 -4.54 -3.49 3.91
C LYS A 265 -3.58 -3.33 5.07
N ILE A 266 -2.45 -4.05 5.04
CA ILE A 266 -1.43 -3.99 6.09
C ILE A 266 -0.84 -2.59 6.19
N TRP A 267 -0.36 -2.01 5.08
CA TRP A 267 0.20 -0.66 5.05
C TRP A 267 -0.80 0.40 5.53
N ILE A 268 -2.07 0.27 5.16
CA ILE A 268 -3.10 1.19 5.63
C ILE A 268 -3.28 1.12 7.15
N GLU A 269 -3.19 -0.05 7.76
CA GLU A 269 -3.26 -0.16 9.22
C GLU A 269 -1.98 0.35 9.90
N ILE A 270 -0.80 0.12 9.32
CA ILE A 270 0.48 0.69 9.81
C ILE A 270 0.38 2.22 9.85
N LEU A 271 -0.01 2.83 8.73
CA LEU A 271 -0.10 4.29 8.57
C LEU A 271 -1.24 4.94 9.36
N LYS A 272 -2.19 4.15 9.88
CA LYS A 272 -3.19 4.65 10.84
C LYS A 272 -2.65 4.69 12.27
N GLY A 273 -1.52 4.04 12.55
CA GLY A 273 -0.81 4.11 13.82
C GLY A 273 -0.08 5.44 13.95
N LEU A 274 -0.17 6.09 15.11
CA LEU A 274 0.53 7.34 15.39
C LEU A 274 2.02 7.12 15.71
N THR A 275 2.42 5.88 15.96
CA THR A 275 3.76 5.50 16.42
C THR A 275 4.81 5.46 15.33
N TYR A 276 4.40 5.44 14.05
CA TYR A 276 5.32 5.23 12.94
C TYR A 276 5.37 6.47 12.05
N THR A 277 6.45 7.25 12.16
CA THR A 277 6.78 8.33 11.23
C THR A 277 7.46 7.73 10.01
N LEU A 278 6.67 7.29 9.04
CA LEU A 278 7.21 6.93 7.73
C LEU A 278 7.21 8.17 6.84
N GLU A 279 8.41 8.60 6.46
CA GLU A 279 8.63 9.69 5.52
C GLU A 279 8.93 9.12 4.13
N ILE A 280 8.23 9.65 3.12
CA ILE A 280 8.45 9.38 1.70
C ILE A 280 9.47 10.40 1.21
N ASN A 281 10.72 9.98 1.05
CA ASN A 281 11.85 10.86 0.75
C ASN A 281 12.51 10.62 -0.61
N ASN A 282 12.04 9.63 -1.37
CA ASN A 282 12.52 9.40 -2.73
C ASN A 282 11.40 8.97 -3.69
N ILE A 283 11.68 9.06 -4.99
CA ILE A 283 10.73 8.74 -6.06
C ILE A 283 10.30 7.26 -6.00
N ASP A 284 11.20 6.33 -5.69
CA ASP A 284 10.86 4.91 -5.62
C ASP A 284 9.86 4.61 -4.48
N GLN A 285 10.04 5.23 -3.31
CA GLN A 285 9.07 5.21 -2.21
C GLN A 285 7.73 5.83 -2.63
N LEU A 286 7.75 7.01 -3.25
CA LEU A 286 6.55 7.71 -3.73
C LEU A 286 5.73 6.80 -4.67
N MET A 287 6.39 6.11 -5.60
CA MET A 287 5.73 5.22 -6.55
C MET A 287 5.15 3.97 -5.90
N ILE A 288 5.85 3.39 -4.92
CA ILE A 288 5.32 2.26 -4.15
C ILE A 288 4.06 2.66 -3.38
N PHE A 289 4.12 3.77 -2.63
CA PHE A 289 2.98 4.24 -1.84
C PHE A 289 1.81 4.67 -2.70
N ALA A 290 2.07 5.35 -3.82
CA ALA A 290 1.03 5.64 -4.81
C ALA A 290 0.37 4.37 -5.34
N THR A 291 1.14 3.30 -5.60
CA THR A 291 0.59 2.02 -6.07
C THR A 291 -0.25 1.34 -4.98
N ILE A 292 0.21 1.34 -3.73
CA ILE A 292 -0.53 0.81 -2.57
C ILE A 292 -1.87 1.53 -2.44
N PHE A 293 -1.83 2.87 -2.41
CA PHE A 293 -3.04 3.68 -2.24
C PHE A 293 -3.98 3.58 -3.43
N ALA A 294 -3.45 3.54 -4.65
CA ALA A 294 -4.27 3.38 -5.85
C ALA A 294 -4.97 2.01 -5.89
N THR A 295 -4.29 0.94 -5.48
CA THR A 295 -4.90 -0.37 -5.32
C THR A 295 -6.05 -0.34 -4.31
N HIS A 296 -5.83 0.29 -3.15
CA HIS A 296 -6.87 0.42 -2.13
C HIS A 296 -8.09 1.16 -2.64
N LEU A 297 -7.86 2.35 -3.22
CA LEU A 297 -8.93 3.23 -3.67
C LEU A 297 -9.70 2.60 -4.83
N SER A 298 -9.02 1.93 -5.76
CA SER A 298 -9.68 1.19 -6.85
C SER A 298 -10.62 0.12 -6.31
N ASN A 299 -10.16 -0.72 -5.38
CA ASN A 299 -11.00 -1.76 -4.79
C ASN A 299 -12.17 -1.15 -4.00
N LYS A 300 -11.94 -0.06 -3.27
CA LYS A 300 -12.99 0.64 -2.52
C LYS A 300 -14.05 1.23 -3.46
N LEU A 301 -13.64 1.91 -4.53
CA LEU A 301 -14.54 2.47 -5.54
C LEU A 301 -15.34 1.39 -6.25
N LYS A 302 -14.73 0.25 -6.60
CA LYS A 302 -15.42 -0.89 -7.22
C LYS A 302 -16.56 -1.41 -6.34
N ILE A 303 -16.30 -1.64 -5.05
CA ILE A 303 -17.33 -2.11 -4.10
C ILE A 303 -18.46 -1.08 -3.98
N ILE A 304 -18.11 0.20 -3.89
CA ILE A 304 -19.06 1.29 -3.71
C ILE A 304 -19.95 1.44 -4.95
N SER A 305 -19.36 1.46 -6.14
CA SER A 305 -20.04 1.46 -7.44
C SER A 305 -21.02 0.28 -7.57
N GLN A 306 -20.59 -0.94 -7.22
CA GLN A 306 -21.45 -2.13 -7.25
C GLN A 306 -22.62 -2.07 -6.26
N SER A 307 -22.41 -1.44 -5.11
CA SER A 307 -23.42 -1.34 -4.05
C SER A 307 -24.36 -0.12 -4.19
N GLY A 308 -24.12 0.77 -5.17
CA GLY A 308 -24.83 2.05 -5.29
C GLY A 308 -24.63 2.99 -4.10
N ARG A 309 -23.64 2.73 -3.24
CA ARG A 309 -23.37 3.57 -2.07
C ARG A 309 -22.62 4.83 -2.49
N ARG A 310 -22.69 5.86 -1.65
CA ARG A 310 -21.92 7.09 -1.83
C ARG A 310 -20.46 6.90 -1.42
N PHE A 311 -19.52 7.39 -2.23
CA PHE A 311 -18.09 7.36 -1.91
C PHE A 311 -17.71 8.46 -0.92
N GLU A 312 -17.57 8.15 0.37
CA GLU A 312 -17.16 9.15 1.37
C GLU A 312 -15.65 9.47 1.30
N VAL A 313 -15.31 10.74 1.02
CA VAL A 313 -13.93 11.25 0.93
C VAL A 313 -13.48 11.86 2.25
N THR A 314 -12.91 11.02 3.12
CA THR A 314 -12.29 11.44 4.38
C THR A 314 -10.93 12.13 4.16
N ASN A 315 -10.40 12.86 5.16
CA ASN A 315 -9.06 13.46 5.11
C ASN A 315 -7.93 12.47 4.76
N ARG A 316 -8.03 11.22 5.23
CA ARG A 316 -7.08 10.15 4.87
C ARG A 316 -7.14 9.77 3.40
N ILE A 317 -8.31 9.88 2.76
CA ILE A 317 -8.44 9.64 1.32
C ILE A 317 -7.87 10.83 0.55
N LYS A 318 -8.08 12.06 1.02
CA LYS A 318 -7.46 13.25 0.44
C LYS A 318 -5.93 13.14 0.44
N GLN A 319 -5.31 12.84 1.58
CA GLN A 319 -3.86 12.60 1.68
C GLN A 319 -3.36 11.56 0.67
N ARG A 320 -4.07 10.43 0.54
CA ARG A 320 -3.71 9.38 -0.43
C ARG A 320 -3.82 9.86 -1.87
N LEU A 321 -4.87 10.63 -2.19
CA LEU A 321 -5.04 11.23 -3.51
C LEU A 321 -3.91 12.22 -3.82
N TYR A 322 -3.46 13.02 -2.85
CA TYR A 322 -2.31 13.91 -3.05
C TYR A 322 -1.00 13.15 -3.29
N ILE A 323 -0.74 12.06 -2.55
CA ILE A 323 0.44 11.21 -2.79
C ILE A 323 0.37 10.59 -4.20
N ILE A 324 -0.80 10.09 -4.61
CA ILE A 324 -1.01 9.56 -5.96
C ILE A 324 -0.83 10.67 -7.01
N TYR A 325 -1.35 11.87 -6.75
CA TYR A 325 -1.21 13.02 -7.64
C TYR A 325 0.25 13.41 -7.84
N LEU A 326 1.03 13.49 -6.75
CA LEU A 326 2.46 13.77 -6.82
C LEU A 326 3.22 12.67 -7.59
N ALA A 327 2.83 11.40 -7.42
CA ALA A 327 3.37 10.31 -8.20
C ALA A 327 3.03 10.41 -9.70
N LEU A 328 1.82 10.86 -10.05
CA LEU A 328 1.47 11.17 -11.45
C LEU A 328 2.25 12.38 -11.98
N ALA A 329 2.54 13.38 -11.15
CA ALA A 329 3.41 14.49 -11.50
C ALA A 329 4.86 14.03 -11.76
N ALA A 330 5.41 13.15 -10.91
CA ALA A 330 6.68 12.46 -11.13
C ALA A 330 6.60 11.42 -12.29
N TYR A 331 5.39 11.17 -12.80
CA TYR A 331 5.04 10.38 -13.98
C TYR A 331 6.17 10.33 -15.03
N PRO A 332 6.39 11.48 -15.69
CA PRO A 332 7.28 11.57 -16.83
C PRO A 332 8.72 11.21 -16.50
N ILE A 333 9.25 11.67 -15.36
CA ILE A 333 10.67 11.57 -14.99
C ILE A 333 11.14 10.14 -14.65
N ILE A 334 10.23 9.21 -14.42
CA ILE A 334 10.58 7.84 -14.02
C ILE A 334 11.07 6.99 -15.20
N GLU A 335 12.02 6.10 -14.93
CA GLU A 335 12.52 5.12 -15.90
C GLU A 335 11.40 4.20 -16.46
N LYS A 336 11.50 3.84 -17.73
CA LYS A 336 10.48 3.07 -18.46
C LYS A 336 10.17 1.70 -17.82
N ASN A 337 11.19 1.03 -17.28
CA ASN A 337 11.08 -0.26 -16.58
C ASN A 337 10.21 -0.17 -15.31
N LYS A 338 10.42 0.86 -14.46
CA LYS A 338 9.69 1.08 -13.20
C LYS A 338 8.24 1.50 -13.43
N LYS A 339 7.95 2.14 -14.57
CA LYS A 339 6.60 2.60 -14.94
C LYS A 339 5.59 1.48 -15.14
N ARG A 340 5.99 0.31 -15.63
CA ARG A 340 5.03 -0.72 -16.12
C ARG A 340 4.00 -1.11 -15.05
N LEU A 341 4.46 -1.49 -13.87
CA LEU A 341 3.60 -1.95 -12.80
C LEU A 341 2.71 -0.81 -12.27
N VAL A 342 3.33 0.34 -12.01
CA VAL A 342 2.61 1.49 -11.45
C VAL A 342 1.56 2.01 -12.43
N CYS A 343 1.86 2.02 -13.73
CA CYS A 343 0.92 2.36 -14.79
C CYS A 343 -0.31 1.46 -14.78
N VAL A 344 -0.15 0.14 -14.67
CA VAL A 344 -1.28 -0.80 -14.63
C VAL A 344 -2.21 -0.49 -13.46
N VAL A 345 -1.64 -0.25 -12.27
CA VAL A 345 -2.45 0.01 -11.06
C VAL A 345 -3.10 1.39 -11.11
N LEU A 346 -2.39 2.42 -11.59
CA LEU A 346 -2.95 3.77 -11.73
C LEU A 346 -4.05 3.81 -12.79
N LYS A 347 -3.91 3.08 -13.92
CA LYS A 347 -4.99 2.89 -14.90
C LYS A 347 -6.20 2.20 -14.29
N LYS A 348 -5.98 1.17 -13.46
CA LYS A 348 -7.07 0.50 -12.74
C LYS A 348 -7.82 1.45 -11.80
N LEU A 349 -7.11 2.33 -11.07
CA LEU A 349 -7.74 3.38 -10.28
C LEU A 349 -8.52 4.37 -11.16
N HIS A 350 -7.92 4.83 -12.25
CA HIS A 350 -8.56 5.71 -13.22
C HIS A 350 -9.91 5.14 -13.69
N PHE A 351 -9.94 3.91 -14.21
CA PHE A 351 -11.18 3.30 -14.70
C PHE A 351 -12.18 3.03 -13.58
N SER A 352 -11.72 2.71 -12.36
CA SER A 352 -12.62 2.56 -11.21
C SER A 352 -13.29 3.88 -10.82
N LEU A 353 -12.56 5.00 -10.96
CA LEU A 353 -13.10 6.32 -10.70
C LEU A 353 -14.03 6.77 -11.82
N GLN A 354 -13.68 6.52 -13.08
CA GLN A 354 -14.54 6.77 -14.24
C GLN A 354 -15.89 6.05 -14.09
N ASP A 355 -15.87 4.75 -13.78
CA ASP A 355 -17.08 3.96 -13.54
C ASP A 355 -17.95 4.55 -12.40
N TYR A 356 -17.31 5.04 -11.33
CA TYR A 356 -18.02 5.70 -10.25
C TYR A 356 -18.64 7.03 -10.69
N ILE A 357 -17.91 7.89 -11.40
CA ILE A 357 -18.40 9.18 -11.91
C ILE A 357 -19.58 8.99 -12.88
N GLN A 358 -19.53 7.96 -13.73
CA GLN A 358 -20.61 7.67 -14.67
C GLN A 358 -21.89 7.17 -13.98
N LYS A 359 -21.76 6.45 -12.86
CA LYS A 359 -22.90 5.91 -12.10
C LYS A 359 -23.42 6.83 -11.01
N SER A 360 -22.61 7.75 -10.52
CA SER A 360 -22.89 8.60 -9.37
C SER A 360 -22.53 10.04 -9.67
N SER A 361 -23.46 10.97 -9.40
CA SER A 361 -23.14 12.40 -9.53
C SER A 361 -22.05 12.80 -8.54
N ILE A 362 -20.98 13.43 -9.04
CA ILE A 362 -19.95 14.05 -8.20
C ILE A 362 -20.46 15.31 -7.50
N GLU A 363 -21.62 15.83 -7.90
CA GLU A 363 -22.15 17.10 -7.41
C GLU A 363 -22.48 17.06 -5.91
N TYR A 364 -22.72 15.87 -5.36
CA TYR A 364 -22.99 15.66 -3.94
C TYR A 364 -21.79 16.01 -3.05
N PHE A 365 -20.56 16.01 -3.58
CA PHE A 365 -19.35 16.32 -2.81
C PHE A 365 -19.22 17.81 -2.48
N THR A 366 -18.41 18.14 -1.48
CA THR A 366 -17.99 19.53 -1.29
C THR A 366 -17.18 19.98 -2.52
N ILE A 367 -17.20 21.29 -2.84
CA ILE A 367 -16.51 21.83 -4.02
C ILE A 367 -15.00 21.50 -4.00
N GLU A 368 -14.36 21.54 -2.82
CA GLU A 368 -12.97 21.13 -2.59
C GLU A 368 -12.74 19.66 -2.95
N THR A 369 -13.67 18.78 -2.55
CA THR A 369 -13.56 17.34 -2.81
C THR A 369 -13.78 17.04 -4.30
N GLN A 370 -14.73 17.71 -4.95
CA GLN A 370 -14.93 17.63 -6.41
C GLN A 370 -13.66 18.05 -7.14
N PHE A 371 -13.08 19.18 -6.74
CA PHE A 371 -11.84 19.70 -7.31
C PHE A 371 -10.69 18.71 -7.19
N LEU A 372 -10.46 18.13 -5.99
CA LEU A 372 -9.38 17.15 -5.79
C LEU A 372 -9.56 15.89 -6.64
N ILE A 373 -10.78 15.36 -6.72
CA ILE A 373 -11.09 14.19 -7.54
C ILE A 373 -10.79 14.48 -9.01
N LEU A 374 -11.23 15.64 -9.52
CA LEU A 374 -11.05 16.01 -10.92
C LEU A 374 -9.61 16.38 -11.25
N GLN A 375 -8.89 17.02 -10.33
CA GLN A 375 -7.46 17.26 -10.45
C GLN A 375 -6.70 15.93 -10.61
N TYR A 376 -6.99 14.93 -9.78
CA TYR A 376 -6.46 13.58 -9.97
C TYR A 376 -6.88 12.98 -11.32
N TYR A 377 -8.16 13.04 -11.67
CA TYR A 377 -8.72 12.39 -12.84
C TYR A 377 -8.09 12.91 -14.14
N ILE A 378 -8.00 14.23 -14.30
CA ILE A 378 -7.35 14.88 -15.45
C ILE A 378 -5.86 14.55 -15.49
N LYS A 379 -5.17 14.64 -14.33
CA LYS A 379 -3.74 14.32 -14.29
C LYS A 379 -3.47 12.87 -14.66
N SER A 380 -4.37 11.95 -14.34
CA SER A 380 -4.27 10.54 -14.71
C SER A 380 -4.43 10.33 -16.21
N HIS A 381 -5.33 11.04 -16.90
CA HIS A 381 -5.42 11.02 -18.36
C HIS A 381 -4.09 11.43 -19.01
N LEU A 382 -3.56 12.59 -18.59
CA LEU A 382 -2.33 13.15 -19.14
C LEU A 382 -1.12 12.23 -18.90
N SER A 383 -0.93 11.78 -17.66
CA SER A 383 0.29 11.09 -17.25
C SER A 383 0.31 9.64 -17.74
N LEU A 384 -0.86 9.00 -17.88
CA LEU A 384 -1.00 7.59 -18.27
C LEU A 384 -1.38 7.41 -19.74
N SER A 385 -1.47 8.52 -20.50
CA SER A 385 -1.91 8.57 -21.89
C SER A 385 -3.24 7.84 -22.09
N ILE A 386 -4.23 8.16 -21.25
CA ILE A 386 -5.60 7.67 -21.39
C ILE A 386 -6.38 8.72 -22.15
N GLU A 387 -7.00 8.32 -23.26
CA GLU A 387 -7.79 9.22 -24.08
C GLU A 387 -8.99 9.78 -23.31
N LEU A 388 -9.19 11.10 -23.41
CA LEU A 388 -10.44 11.72 -22.99
C LEU A 388 -11.58 11.24 -23.90
N SER A 389 -12.65 10.73 -23.30
CA SER A 389 -13.92 10.47 -23.98
C SER A 389 -14.82 11.70 -23.96
N VAL A 390 -15.83 11.73 -24.83
CA VAL A 390 -16.86 12.78 -24.85
C VAL A 390 -17.58 12.91 -23.50
N ASN A 391 -17.78 11.79 -22.81
CA ASN A 391 -18.39 11.77 -21.47
C ASN A 391 -17.47 12.41 -20.41
N ASP A 392 -16.15 12.26 -20.54
CA ASP A 392 -15.21 12.92 -19.63
C ASP A 392 -15.26 14.44 -19.83
N GLU A 393 -15.32 14.88 -21.08
CA GLU A 393 -15.44 16.31 -21.43
C GLU A 393 -16.73 16.94 -20.89
N SER A 394 -17.86 16.23 -20.96
CA SER A 394 -19.12 16.73 -20.40
C SER A 394 -19.05 16.86 -18.88
N VAL A 395 -18.46 15.89 -18.18
CA VAL A 395 -18.22 15.97 -16.73
C VAL A 395 -17.35 17.17 -16.38
N PHE A 396 -16.26 17.41 -17.12
CA PHE A 396 -15.40 18.57 -16.88
C PHE A 396 -16.11 19.88 -17.15
N LYS A 397 -16.88 19.97 -18.23
CA LYS A 397 -17.64 21.17 -18.59
C LYS A 397 -18.61 21.56 -17.47
N VAL A 398 -19.45 20.62 -17.02
CA VAL A 398 -20.42 20.87 -15.93
C VAL A 398 -19.73 21.34 -14.67
N PHE A 399 -18.59 20.72 -14.32
CA PHE A 399 -17.84 21.13 -13.14
C PHE A 399 -17.19 22.52 -13.27
N LEU A 400 -16.59 22.82 -14.43
CA LEU A 400 -15.97 24.11 -14.70
C LEU A 400 -17.01 25.25 -14.71
N GLU A 401 -18.19 25.00 -15.27
CA GLU A 401 -19.35 25.91 -15.21
C GLU A 401 -19.82 26.15 -13.77
N LYS A 402 -19.61 25.19 -12.87
CA LYS A 402 -19.90 25.36 -11.45
C LYS A 402 -18.79 26.14 -10.72
N ILE A 403 -17.51 25.84 -10.97
CA ILE A 403 -16.40 26.54 -10.31
C ILE A 403 -16.43 28.04 -10.62
N ILE A 404 -16.73 28.42 -11.86
CA ILE A 404 -16.67 29.82 -12.28
C ILE A 404 -17.65 30.72 -11.49
N LEU A 405 -18.69 30.13 -10.89
CA LEU A 405 -19.65 30.82 -10.01
C LEU A 405 -19.04 31.22 -8.65
N TYR A 406 -17.85 30.70 -8.31
CA TYR A 406 -17.14 31.03 -7.09
C TYR A 406 -15.96 31.96 -7.42
N PRO A 407 -16.05 33.27 -7.13
CA PRO A 407 -15.01 34.23 -7.49
C PRO A 407 -13.61 33.87 -6.95
N SER A 408 -13.56 33.32 -5.74
CA SER A 408 -12.31 32.88 -5.09
C SER A 408 -11.64 31.67 -5.75
N LEU A 409 -12.32 30.99 -6.69
CA LEU A 409 -11.85 29.79 -7.36
C LEU A 409 -11.51 29.99 -8.85
N LYS A 410 -11.46 31.24 -9.33
CA LYS A 410 -11.07 31.53 -10.73
C LYS A 410 -9.71 30.93 -11.09
N LEU A 411 -8.72 31.02 -10.20
CA LEU A 411 -7.40 30.43 -10.45
C LEU A 411 -7.45 28.89 -10.52
N HIS A 412 -8.31 28.27 -9.72
CA HIS A 412 -8.54 26.82 -9.73
C HIS A 412 -9.19 26.37 -11.05
N TYR A 413 -10.16 27.14 -11.55
CA TYR A 413 -10.72 26.97 -12.89
C TYR A 413 -9.60 27.01 -13.94
N SER A 414 -8.77 28.07 -13.93
CA SER A 414 -7.70 28.23 -14.92
C SER A 414 -6.69 27.09 -14.85
N PHE A 415 -6.35 26.64 -13.65
CA PHE A 415 -5.47 25.49 -13.46
C PHE A 415 -6.05 24.23 -14.15
N ILE A 416 -7.32 23.91 -13.92
CA ILE A 416 -7.96 22.73 -14.51
C ILE A 416 -8.09 22.87 -16.03
N ASP A 417 -8.57 24.01 -16.52
CA ASP A 417 -8.74 24.25 -17.96
C ASP A 417 -7.40 24.20 -18.71
N SER A 418 -6.30 24.67 -18.10
CA SER A 418 -4.96 24.54 -18.69
C SER A 418 -4.54 23.09 -18.93
N GLN A 419 -4.86 22.19 -17.99
CA GLN A 419 -4.53 20.76 -18.11
C GLN A 419 -5.36 20.10 -19.22
N ILE A 420 -6.64 20.49 -19.33
CA ILE A 420 -7.52 20.02 -20.39
C ILE A 420 -7.03 20.55 -21.76
N LEU A 421 -6.66 21.82 -21.85
CA LEU A 421 -6.14 22.45 -23.05
C LEU A 421 -4.89 21.74 -23.57
N VAL A 422 -3.96 21.37 -22.69
CA VAL A 422 -2.76 20.57 -23.05
C VAL A 422 -3.15 19.22 -23.67
N ASN A 423 -4.19 18.58 -23.16
CA ASN A 423 -4.65 17.31 -23.73
C ASN A 423 -5.21 17.49 -25.15
N PHE A 424 -5.93 18.59 -25.40
CA PHE A 424 -6.43 18.91 -26.74
C PHE A 424 -5.29 19.20 -27.71
N ILE A 425 -4.27 19.97 -27.31
CA ILE A 425 -3.10 20.24 -28.16
C ILE A 425 -2.49 18.95 -28.70
N ASN A 426 -2.32 17.94 -27.84
CA ASN A 426 -1.69 16.67 -28.21
C ASN A 426 -2.52 15.84 -29.19
N LYS A 427 -3.86 15.98 -29.21
CA LYS A 427 -4.74 15.22 -30.12
C LYS A 427 -4.86 15.87 -31.50
N SER A 428 -4.66 17.18 -31.58
CA SER A 428 -5.27 17.98 -32.63
C SER A 428 -4.35 18.47 -33.73
N CYS A 429 -3.13 17.94 -33.79
CA CYS A 429 -2.15 18.34 -34.80
C CYS A 429 -2.52 17.92 -36.24
N SER A 430 -3.66 17.27 -36.49
CA SER A 430 -4.02 16.68 -37.80
C SER A 430 -5.14 17.37 -38.59
N GLU A 431 -5.94 18.30 -38.04
CA GLU A 431 -7.12 18.87 -38.73
C GLU A 431 -7.18 20.41 -38.71
N GLU A 432 -7.48 21.05 -39.85
CA GLU A 432 -7.56 22.51 -40.00
C GLU A 432 -8.71 23.15 -39.22
N THR A 433 -9.90 22.54 -39.25
CA THR A 433 -11.08 23.00 -38.48
C THR A 433 -10.81 23.05 -36.98
N PHE A 434 -9.89 22.22 -36.51
CA PHE A 434 -9.46 22.22 -35.12
C PHE A 434 -8.68 23.49 -34.76
N ARG A 435 -7.97 24.10 -35.71
CA ARG A 435 -7.09 25.26 -35.46
C ARG A 435 -7.87 26.49 -34.96
N CYS A 436 -8.99 26.83 -35.60
CA CYS A 436 -9.81 27.98 -35.21
C CYS A 436 -10.41 27.82 -33.80
N ASN A 437 -10.98 26.65 -33.52
CA ASN A 437 -11.53 26.34 -32.20
C ASN A 437 -10.46 26.36 -31.10
N PHE A 438 -9.25 25.95 -31.44
CA PHE A 438 -8.11 25.96 -30.52
C PHE A 438 -7.65 27.38 -30.15
N ILE A 439 -7.52 28.28 -31.13
CA ILE A 439 -7.17 29.69 -30.91
C ILE A 439 -8.19 30.37 -30.00
N ILE A 440 -9.49 30.21 -30.28
CA ILE A 440 -10.58 30.76 -29.45
C ILE A 440 -10.47 30.26 -28.00
N ARG A 441 -10.10 28.99 -27.82
CA ARG A 441 -9.94 28.42 -26.48
C ARG A 441 -8.71 28.95 -25.75
N ILE A 442 -7.58 29.14 -26.43
CA ILE A 442 -6.39 29.80 -25.84
C ILE A 442 -6.76 31.22 -25.40
N GLU A 443 -7.41 31.99 -26.26
CA GLU A 443 -7.81 33.36 -25.95
C GLU A 443 -8.70 33.40 -24.70
N LYS A 444 -9.74 32.56 -24.68
CA LYS A 444 -10.65 32.43 -23.53
C LYS A 444 -9.88 32.09 -22.25
N PHE A 445 -8.99 31.09 -22.31
CA PHE A 445 -8.14 30.70 -21.19
C PHE A 445 -7.27 31.86 -20.70
N MET A 446 -6.64 32.60 -21.61
CA MET A 446 -5.78 33.74 -21.29
C MET A 446 -6.55 34.85 -20.57
N ARG A 447 -7.72 35.23 -21.09
CA ARG A 447 -8.60 36.23 -20.44
C ARG A 447 -8.98 35.79 -19.02
N GLN A 448 -9.34 34.52 -18.87
CA GLN A 448 -9.72 33.96 -17.58
C GLN A 448 -8.54 33.92 -16.59
N LEU A 449 -7.35 33.53 -17.05
CA LEU A 449 -6.14 33.50 -16.22
C LEU A 449 -5.72 34.91 -15.79
N ILE A 450 -5.74 35.89 -16.70
CA ILE A 450 -5.43 37.29 -16.37
C ILE A 450 -6.41 37.79 -15.31
N SER A 451 -7.72 37.57 -15.53
CA SER A 451 -8.75 37.97 -14.58
C SER A 451 -8.62 37.28 -13.22
N ALA A 452 -8.23 36.00 -13.19
CA ALA A 452 -8.01 35.26 -11.96
C ALA A 452 -6.81 35.80 -11.15
N LEU A 453 -5.71 36.10 -11.83
CA LEU A 453 -4.48 36.59 -11.21
C LEU A 453 -4.56 38.06 -10.79
N SER A 454 -5.50 38.81 -11.35
CA SER A 454 -5.78 40.20 -10.99
C SER A 454 -7.01 40.36 -10.09
N ASP A 455 -7.52 39.28 -9.52
CA ASP A 455 -8.67 39.31 -8.62
C ASP A 455 -8.25 39.82 -7.24
N ASP A 456 -8.95 40.83 -6.71
CA ASP A 456 -8.55 41.47 -5.46
C ASP A 456 -8.62 40.50 -4.26
N LEU A 457 -9.56 39.54 -4.25
CA LEU A 457 -9.64 38.54 -3.18
C LEU A 457 -8.46 37.58 -3.24
N TYR A 458 -8.07 37.16 -4.44
CA TYR A 458 -6.86 36.35 -4.64
C TYR A 458 -5.61 37.09 -4.18
N ILE A 459 -5.44 38.34 -4.62
CA ILE A 459 -4.29 39.18 -4.28
C ILE A 459 -4.21 39.38 -2.76
N ASN A 460 -5.31 39.76 -2.11
CA ASN A 460 -5.34 39.97 -0.66
C ASN A 460 -4.99 38.67 0.08
N LYS A 461 -5.55 37.53 -0.34
CA LYS A 461 -5.25 36.24 0.30
C LYS A 461 -3.78 35.82 0.15
N VAL A 462 -3.16 36.05 -1.01
CA VAL A 462 -1.72 35.77 -1.20
C VAL A 462 -0.84 36.75 -0.41
N LYS A 463 -1.19 38.03 -0.38
CA LYS A 463 -0.38 39.05 0.32
C LYS A 463 -0.49 38.98 1.84
N GLU A 464 -1.71 38.88 2.35
CA GLU A 464 -2.01 38.99 3.77
C GLU A 464 -1.88 37.64 4.48
N GLU A 465 -2.36 36.56 3.86
CA GLU A 465 -2.35 35.22 4.48
C GLU A 465 -1.18 34.35 4.03
N GLN A 466 -0.49 34.69 2.93
CA GLN A 466 0.50 33.83 2.26
C GLN A 466 -0.03 32.41 1.97
N LYS A 467 -1.32 32.34 1.63
CA LYS A 467 -2.05 31.08 1.43
C LYS A 467 -2.81 31.07 0.11
N LEU A 468 -3.15 29.87 -0.33
CA LEU A 468 -4.05 29.64 -1.48
C LEU A 468 -5.30 28.92 -0.99
N VAL A 469 -6.46 29.30 -1.54
CA VAL A 469 -7.75 28.63 -1.27
C VAL A 469 -7.62 27.13 -1.55
N PHE A 470 -8.19 26.28 -0.69
CA PHE A 470 -8.11 24.81 -0.70
C PHE A 470 -6.76 24.20 -0.30
N TYR A 471 -5.71 24.99 -0.16
CA TYR A 471 -4.38 24.50 0.17
C TYR A 471 -3.83 25.08 1.47
N GLU A 472 -4.66 25.77 2.25
CA GLU A 472 -4.26 26.43 3.50
C GLU A 472 -3.58 25.48 4.49
N ASP A 473 -4.06 24.24 4.56
CA ASP A 473 -3.55 23.22 5.49
C ASP A 473 -2.88 22.05 4.76
N LEU A 474 -2.49 22.21 3.49
CA LEU A 474 -1.98 21.13 2.66
C LEU A 474 -0.76 20.45 3.31
N ASN A 475 0.20 21.27 3.75
CA ASN A 475 1.45 20.79 4.33
C ASN A 475 1.23 20.10 5.68
N ILE A 476 0.38 20.67 6.53
CA ILE A 476 0.14 20.18 7.90
C ILE A 476 -0.68 18.89 7.88
N ASN A 477 -1.77 18.86 7.11
CA ASN A 477 -2.77 17.81 7.20
C ASN A 477 -2.57 16.66 6.21
N TYR A 478 -1.97 16.92 5.04
CA TYR A 478 -1.96 15.96 3.94
C TYR A 478 -0.56 15.57 3.48
N LEU A 479 0.41 16.49 3.49
CA LEU A 479 1.75 16.23 2.98
C LEU A 479 2.80 15.91 4.05
N SER A 480 2.44 15.84 5.33
CA SER A 480 3.36 15.55 6.43
C SER A 480 4.13 14.21 6.30
N MET A 481 3.68 13.31 5.43
CA MET A 481 4.37 12.06 5.11
C MET A 481 5.41 12.18 4.00
N ILE A 482 5.54 13.32 3.34
CA ILE A 482 6.42 13.52 2.19
C ILE A 482 7.50 14.51 2.58
N ASP A 483 8.76 14.12 2.39
CA ASP A 483 9.89 15.03 2.55
C ASP A 483 9.77 16.22 1.58
N GLU A 484 10.01 17.42 2.10
CA GLU A 484 9.87 18.64 1.30
C GLU A 484 10.91 18.70 0.16
N ASN A 485 12.10 18.13 0.38
CA ASN A 485 13.13 18.08 -0.66
C ASN A 485 12.73 17.15 -1.80
N LEU A 486 12.01 16.06 -1.52
CA LEU A 486 11.41 15.22 -2.56
C LEU A 486 10.43 16.02 -3.42
N ILE A 487 9.54 16.81 -2.81
CA ILE A 487 8.59 17.65 -3.55
C ILE A 487 9.36 18.62 -4.47
N LYS A 488 10.33 19.36 -3.92
CA LYS A 488 11.19 20.29 -4.67
C LYS A 488 11.92 19.59 -5.82
N ASN A 489 12.47 18.40 -5.55
CA ASN A 489 13.19 17.61 -6.54
C ASN A 489 12.27 17.15 -7.68
N VAL A 490 11.08 16.63 -7.38
CA VAL A 490 10.10 16.21 -8.39
C VAL A 490 9.75 17.39 -9.31
N PHE A 491 9.46 18.56 -8.76
CA PHE A 491 9.11 19.73 -9.57
C PHE A 491 10.31 20.30 -10.34
N SER A 492 11.52 20.28 -9.78
CA SER A 492 12.75 20.69 -10.48
C SER A 492 13.04 19.79 -11.69
N MET A 493 12.95 18.46 -11.51
CA MET A 493 13.13 17.50 -12.61
C MET A 493 12.00 17.58 -13.65
N CYS A 494 10.77 17.89 -13.24
CA CYS A 494 9.68 18.14 -14.18
C CYS A 494 9.95 19.40 -15.00
N LYS A 495 10.43 20.49 -14.38
CA LYS A 495 10.77 21.74 -15.07
C LYS A 495 11.81 21.52 -16.16
N SER A 496 12.91 20.81 -15.86
CA SER A 496 13.95 20.51 -16.86
C SER A 496 13.40 19.71 -18.04
N ARG A 497 12.61 18.67 -17.76
CA ARG A 497 12.00 17.84 -18.81
C ARG A 497 10.96 18.59 -19.65
N THR A 498 10.17 19.45 -19.03
CA THR A 498 9.17 20.26 -19.74
C THR A 498 9.84 21.16 -20.78
N LEU A 499 11.00 21.73 -20.46
CA LEU A 499 11.80 22.51 -21.42
C LEU A 499 12.25 21.67 -22.62
N ASP A 500 12.58 20.39 -22.41
CA ASP A 500 12.99 19.50 -23.50
C ASP A 500 11.81 19.05 -24.39
N VAL A 501 10.66 18.75 -23.78
CA VAL A 501 9.45 18.34 -24.52
C VAL A 501 8.94 19.48 -25.40
N TYR A 502 8.92 20.72 -24.90
CA TYR A 502 8.46 21.87 -25.69
C TYR A 502 9.39 22.26 -26.83
N LYS A 503 10.68 21.94 -26.76
CA LYS A 503 11.58 22.06 -27.93
C LYS A 503 11.14 21.15 -29.09
N PHE A 504 10.45 20.04 -28.80
CA PHE A 504 10.07 19.04 -29.78
C PHE A 504 8.62 19.18 -30.31
N ILE A 505 7.71 19.78 -29.53
CA ILE A 505 6.30 20.01 -29.92
C ILE A 505 6.12 21.34 -30.68
N ALA A 506 7.21 21.98 -31.09
CA ALA A 506 7.17 23.02 -32.11
C ALA A 506 6.67 22.41 -33.43
N CYS A 507 5.35 22.24 -33.58
CA CYS A 507 4.75 21.96 -34.88
C CYS A 507 5.07 23.18 -35.75
N ASP A 508 5.95 22.99 -36.73
CA ASP A 508 6.38 24.04 -37.66
C ASP A 508 5.17 24.79 -38.25
N ASN A 509 4.09 24.05 -38.54
CA ASN A 509 2.83 24.57 -39.09
C ASN A 509 2.04 25.50 -38.14
N ILE A 510 2.19 25.40 -36.81
CA ILE A 510 1.47 26.26 -35.84
C ILE A 510 2.25 27.55 -35.59
N GLN A 511 3.58 27.52 -35.73
CA GLN A 511 4.42 28.70 -35.51
C GLN A 511 4.22 29.80 -36.54
N GLU A 512 3.66 29.49 -37.70
CA GLU A 512 3.36 30.46 -38.76
C GLU A 512 2.09 31.27 -38.47
N LEU A 513 1.23 30.81 -37.55
CA LEU A 513 0.02 31.53 -37.18
C LEU A 513 0.38 32.77 -36.34
N THR A 514 0.09 33.94 -36.88
CA THR A 514 0.30 35.25 -36.22
C THR A 514 -0.34 35.29 -34.84
N ASP A 515 -1.58 34.82 -34.71
CA ASP A 515 -2.32 34.78 -33.44
C ASP A 515 -1.62 33.91 -32.39
N TYR A 516 -1.04 32.78 -32.80
CA TYR A 516 -0.31 31.91 -31.88
C TYR A 516 0.96 32.58 -31.36
N ARG A 517 1.68 33.33 -32.20
CA ARG A 517 2.84 34.14 -31.76
C ARG A 517 2.42 35.20 -30.75
N THR A 518 1.31 35.88 -31.00
CA THR A 518 0.70 36.86 -30.08
C THR A 518 0.41 36.22 -28.71
N TYR A 519 -0.31 35.09 -28.68
CA TYR A 519 -0.60 34.40 -27.41
C TYR A 519 0.63 33.86 -26.72
N ARG A 520 1.64 33.40 -27.47
CA ARG A 520 2.93 32.98 -26.90
C ARG A 520 3.67 34.13 -26.23
N LYS A 521 3.69 35.31 -26.84
CA LYS A 521 4.25 36.52 -26.23
C LYS A 521 3.48 36.89 -24.96
N LEU A 522 2.15 36.92 -25.03
CA LEU A 522 1.28 37.22 -23.89
C LEU A 522 1.47 36.25 -22.71
N ILE A 523 1.50 34.93 -22.94
CA ILE A 523 1.72 33.97 -21.85
C ILE A 523 3.13 34.12 -21.26
N SER A 524 4.12 34.49 -22.07
CA SER A 524 5.47 34.76 -21.59
C SER A 524 5.49 35.99 -20.66
N LEU A 525 4.81 37.08 -21.06
CA LEU A 525 4.65 38.28 -20.22
C LEU A 525 3.90 37.98 -18.93
N LEU A 526 2.85 37.15 -19.01
CA LEU A 526 2.08 36.72 -17.85
C LEU A 526 2.95 35.90 -16.89
N VAL A 527 3.74 34.94 -17.39
CA VAL A 527 4.67 34.14 -16.59
C VAL A 527 5.75 35.00 -15.94
N LEU A 528 6.33 35.95 -16.68
CA LEU A 528 7.31 36.89 -16.15
C LEU A 528 6.72 37.75 -15.02
N SER A 529 5.52 38.28 -15.23
CA SER A 529 4.81 39.07 -14.21
C SER A 529 4.47 38.22 -12.99
N PHE A 530 4.00 36.99 -13.21
CA PHE A 530 3.68 36.06 -12.12
C PHE A 530 4.92 35.67 -11.32
N ARG A 531 6.08 35.48 -11.96
CA ARG A 531 7.35 35.19 -11.26
C ARG A 531 7.76 36.29 -10.29
N GLN A 532 7.42 37.55 -10.58
CA GLN A 532 7.82 38.70 -9.75
C GLN A 532 6.94 38.87 -8.51
N SER A 533 5.61 38.70 -8.65
CA SER A 533 4.67 39.02 -7.56
C SER A 533 3.70 37.92 -7.17
N ASN A 534 3.69 36.77 -7.85
CA ASN A 534 2.67 35.70 -7.72
C ASN A 534 1.22 36.16 -7.95
N TYR A 535 1.01 37.36 -8.49
CA TYR A 535 -0.28 37.92 -8.90
C TYR A 535 -0.05 39.00 -9.98
N LEU A 536 -1.11 39.48 -10.62
CA LEU A 536 -1.06 40.58 -11.59
C LEU A 536 -1.65 41.86 -10.98
N CYS A 537 -0.91 42.97 -11.04
CA CYS A 537 -1.51 44.26 -10.66
C CYS A 537 -2.57 44.68 -11.69
N GLN A 538 -3.59 45.42 -11.24
CA GLN A 538 -4.71 45.85 -12.09
C GLN A 538 -4.27 46.58 -13.37
N GLY A 539 -3.18 47.37 -13.30
CA GLY A 539 -2.62 48.04 -14.48
C GLY A 539 -2.06 47.07 -15.51
N THR A 540 -1.27 46.07 -15.08
CA THR A 540 -0.73 45.03 -15.97
C THR A 540 -1.85 44.17 -16.54
N ALA A 541 -2.86 43.81 -15.74
CA ALA A 541 -4.00 43.04 -16.21
C ALA A 541 -4.80 43.79 -17.30
N LYS A 542 -5.10 45.08 -17.09
CA LYS A 542 -5.77 45.92 -18.09
C LYS A 542 -4.96 46.04 -19.38
N TYR A 543 -3.65 46.18 -19.28
CA TYR A 543 -2.76 46.21 -20.45
C TYR A 543 -2.81 44.90 -21.24
N LEU A 544 -2.66 43.76 -20.56
CA LEU A 544 -2.72 42.44 -21.20
C LEU A 544 -4.10 42.13 -21.81
N LEU A 545 -5.19 42.56 -21.17
CA LEU A 545 -6.55 42.41 -21.70
C LEU A 545 -6.77 43.29 -22.93
N LYS A 546 -6.33 44.57 -22.89
CA LYS A 546 -6.40 45.45 -24.06
C LYS A 546 -5.65 44.87 -25.25
N PHE A 547 -4.50 44.26 -24.99
CA PHE A 547 -3.70 43.58 -26.02
C PHE A 547 -4.42 42.36 -26.62
N LEU A 548 -5.35 41.72 -25.89
CA LEU A 548 -6.22 40.66 -26.42
C LEU A 548 -7.41 41.21 -27.23
N ASP A 549 -7.87 42.44 -26.93
CA ASP A 549 -9.03 43.08 -27.58
C ASP A 549 -8.70 43.84 -28.86
N ASP A 550 -7.48 44.38 -28.99
CA ASP A 550 -7.07 45.15 -30.16
C ASP A 550 -6.79 44.22 -31.36
N ASP A 551 -7.75 44.08 -32.28
CA ASP A 551 -7.52 43.47 -33.61
C ASP A 551 -6.40 44.20 -34.38
N SER A 552 -6.18 45.49 -34.06
CA SER A 552 -5.07 46.30 -34.55
C SER A 552 -3.70 45.91 -33.97
N GLY A 553 -3.65 45.23 -32.82
CA GLY A 553 -2.40 44.74 -32.21
C GLY A 553 -1.73 43.64 -33.05
N ARG A 554 -2.48 42.97 -33.94
CA ARG A 554 -1.95 41.98 -34.87
C ARG A 554 -0.98 42.58 -35.90
N SER A 555 -1.07 43.89 -36.20
CA SER A 555 -0.15 44.57 -37.11
C SER A 555 1.09 45.15 -36.42
N PHE A 556 0.98 45.57 -35.14
CA PHE A 556 2.07 46.16 -34.36
C PHE A 556 3.23 45.20 -34.09
N LEU A 557 2.98 43.88 -34.05
CA LEU A 557 3.99 42.88 -33.71
C LEU A 557 5.02 42.56 -34.80
N THR A 558 4.98 43.28 -35.92
CA THR A 558 6.03 43.21 -36.95
C THR A 558 7.24 44.12 -36.65
N LEU A 559 7.18 44.94 -35.59
CA LEU A 559 8.23 45.89 -35.23
C LEU A 559 9.03 45.44 -33.97
N ASN A 560 10.22 44.88 -34.21
CA ASN A 560 11.37 44.76 -33.31
C ASN A 560 11.14 44.16 -31.88
N ASP A 561 11.29 42.84 -31.76
CA ASP A 561 11.14 42.03 -30.53
C ASP A 561 12.04 42.44 -29.33
N GLY A 562 13.04 43.31 -29.52
CA GLY A 562 14.02 43.67 -28.48
C GLY A 562 13.58 44.77 -27.50
N ASN A 563 12.81 45.76 -27.95
CA ASN A 563 12.56 46.98 -27.16
C ASN A 563 11.35 46.86 -26.21
N GLU A 564 10.33 46.08 -26.56
CA GLU A 564 9.07 46.00 -25.80
C GLU A 564 9.22 45.29 -24.44
N LEU A 565 10.03 44.23 -24.36
CA LEU A 565 10.31 43.56 -23.09
C LEU A 565 10.99 44.52 -22.10
N GLN A 566 11.88 45.37 -22.61
CA GLN A 566 12.60 46.35 -21.82
C GLN A 566 11.68 47.46 -21.32
N GLU A 567 10.72 47.89 -22.14
CA GLU A 567 9.68 48.85 -21.74
C GLU A 567 8.76 48.27 -20.65
N ILE A 568 8.34 47.01 -20.75
CA ILE A 568 7.54 46.34 -19.71
C ILE A 568 8.33 46.18 -18.40
N TYR A 569 9.60 45.77 -18.48
CA TYR A 569 10.49 45.75 -17.32
C TYR A 569 10.63 47.14 -16.69
N THR A 570 10.69 48.19 -17.49
CA THR A 570 10.80 49.58 -17.03
C THR A 570 9.51 50.06 -16.36
N ILE A 571 8.33 49.70 -16.89
CA ILE A 571 7.02 50.02 -16.31
C ILE A 571 6.80 49.30 -14.97
N GLN A 572 7.27 48.05 -14.83
CA GLN A 572 7.14 47.29 -13.58
C GLN A 572 8.14 47.76 -12.51
N SER A 573 9.41 47.93 -12.88
CA SER A 573 10.45 48.40 -11.95
C SER A 573 10.22 49.81 -11.43
N SER A 574 9.66 50.72 -12.25
CA SER A 574 9.30 52.08 -11.83
C SER A 574 8.11 52.12 -10.86
N LYS A 575 7.18 51.16 -10.92
CA LYS A 575 6.04 51.07 -9.99
C LYS A 575 6.38 50.38 -8.68
N ILE A 576 7.29 49.41 -8.68
CA ILE A 576 7.75 48.73 -7.47
C ILE A 576 8.60 49.69 -6.60
N LYS A 577 9.42 50.55 -7.22
CA LYS A 577 10.22 51.56 -6.51
C LYS A 577 9.41 52.68 -5.84
N ASN A 578 8.16 52.91 -6.26
CA ASN A 578 7.32 54.03 -5.81
C ASN A 578 6.12 53.59 -4.95
N GLY A 579 6.04 52.31 -4.54
CA GLY A 579 5.01 51.83 -3.62
C GLY A 579 5.40 52.04 -2.15
N PRO A 580 4.45 52.27 -1.22
CA PRO A 580 4.71 52.60 0.19
C PRO A 580 5.36 51.48 1.05
N TYR A 581 5.89 50.41 0.43
CA TYR A 581 6.40 49.22 1.13
C TYR A 581 7.70 48.65 0.50
N SER A 582 8.58 49.49 -0.03
CA SER A 582 9.82 49.06 -0.72
C SER A 582 10.97 48.57 0.18
N ASN A 583 10.81 48.50 1.50
CA ASN A 583 11.93 48.27 2.44
C ASN A 583 12.08 46.82 2.98
N SER A 584 11.55 45.78 2.34
CA SER A 584 11.66 44.40 2.91
C SER A 584 12.07 43.29 1.95
N PHE A 585 12.74 43.59 0.83
CA PHE A 585 13.12 42.58 -0.17
C PHE A 585 14.56 42.75 -0.71
N GLU A 586 15.51 43.01 0.18
CA GLU A 586 16.95 42.84 -0.11
C GLU A 586 17.44 41.55 0.57
N ASP A 587 17.16 40.40 -0.04
CA ASP A 587 17.93 39.16 0.20
C ASP A 587 17.46 38.04 -0.76
N PHE A 588 17.64 38.25 -2.06
CA PHE A 588 17.72 37.14 -3.03
C PHE A 588 18.69 37.53 -4.15
N SER A 589 19.93 37.03 -4.03
CA SER A 589 20.95 37.11 -5.08
C SER A 589 20.51 36.36 -6.34
N PRO A 590 20.72 36.91 -7.55
CA PRO A 590 20.43 36.23 -8.80
C PRO A 590 21.68 35.51 -9.32
N ASP A 591 21.92 34.29 -8.86
CA ASP A 591 22.71 33.31 -9.61
C ASP A 591 21.78 32.15 -10.00
N LEU A 592 21.19 32.24 -11.20
CA LEU A 592 20.75 31.14 -12.09
C LEU A 592 20.02 31.65 -13.34
#